data_AF-A0A1L8SUZ4-F1
#
_entry.id   AF-A0A1L8SUZ4-F1
#
_cell.length_a   1.000
_cell.length_b   1.000
_cell.length_c   1.000
_cell.angle_alpha   90.00
_cell.angle_beta   90.00
_cell.angle_gamma   90.00
#
_symmetry.space_group_name_H-M   'P 1'
#
loop_
_entity.id
_entity.type
_entity.pdbx_description
1 polymer ?
#
loop_
_entity_poly.entity_id
_entity_poly.type
_entity_poly.pdbx_seq_one_letter_code
_entity_poly.pdbx_strand_id
1 'polypeptide(L)'
;MGNAAEEKVLLLLQGIEENLAKEATATKVYSILKSAIIELSAPKIHGLQFKALLHDLLQKINIEIGLNGLKLDDDSQNKWNELEALYFEGLGSWAKSTTLARVLGSQQ
;
A
#
# COMPACT_ATOMS: atom_id res chain seq x y z
N MET A 1 22.93 -1.15 6.20
CA MET A 1 22.59 -0.25 5.09
C MET A 1 21.14 -0.53 4.74
N GLY A 2 20.24 0.40 5.05
CA GLY A 2 18.81 0.23 4.79
C GLY A 2 18.55 0.10 3.30
N ASN A 3 17.64 -0.80 2.92
CA ASN A 3 17.25 -0.97 1.54
C ASN A 3 16.49 0.29 1.09
N ALA A 4 17.09 1.12 0.24
CA ALA A 4 16.52 2.42 -0.18
C ALA A 4 15.09 2.29 -0.76
N ALA A 5 14.73 1.14 -1.32
CA ALA A 5 13.38 0.86 -1.79
C ALA A 5 12.38 0.69 -0.63
N GLU A 6 12.77 0.03 0.46
CA GLU A 6 11.92 -0.19 1.65
C GLU A 6 11.67 1.14 2.38
N GLU A 7 12.71 1.97 2.50
CA GLU A 7 12.59 3.32 3.06
C GLU A 7 11.67 4.21 2.22
N LYS A 8 11.79 4.16 0.89
CA LYS A 8 10.88 4.88 -0.01
C LYS A 8 9.43 4.43 0.14
N VAL A 9 9.18 3.13 0.26
CA VAL A 9 7.83 2.59 0.53
C VAL A 9 7.27 3.15 1.84
N LEU A 10 8.06 3.15 2.92
CA LEU A 10 7.62 3.68 4.21
C LEU A 10 7.24 5.16 4.12
N LEU A 11 8.05 5.97 3.43
CA LEU A 11 7.77 7.40 3.22
C LEU A 11 6.46 7.63 2.44
N LEU A 12 6.22 6.82 1.40
CA LEU A 12 4.97 6.89 0.63
C LEU A 12 3.76 6.53 1.51
N LEU A 13 3.84 5.46 2.30
CA LEU A 13 2.76 5.06 3.22
C LEU A 13 2.49 6.12 4.27
N GLN A 14 3.53 6.72 4.85
CA GLN A 14 3.41 7.81 5.82
C GLN A 14 2.75 9.04 5.21
N GLY A 15 3.13 9.44 4.00
CA GLY A 15 2.50 10.57 3.33
C GLY A 15 0.99 10.37 3.10
N ILE A 16 0.57 9.15 2.77
CA ILE A 16 -0.86 8.81 2.61
C ILE A 16 -1.58 8.83 3.96
N GLU A 17 -0.97 8.27 5.01
CA GLU A 17 -1.53 8.27 6.37
C GLU A 17 -1.72 9.70 6.91
N GLU A 18 -0.73 10.59 6.70
CA GLU A 18 -0.80 11.98 7.11
C GLU A 18 -1.91 12.75 6.39
N ASN A 19 -2.12 12.50 5.09
CA ASN A 19 -3.18 13.14 4.34
C ASN A 19 -4.57 12.67 4.80
N LEU A 20 -4.75 11.36 5.00
CA LEU A 20 -5.98 10.83 5.59
C LEU A 20 -6.25 11.38 7.00
N ALA A 21 -5.21 11.61 7.80
CA ALA A 21 -5.35 12.22 9.11
C ALA A 21 -5.85 13.68 9.04
N LYS A 22 -5.39 14.46 8.05
CA LYS A 22 -5.79 15.86 7.83
C LYS A 22 -7.26 15.98 7.43
N GLU A 23 -7.79 15.00 6.70
CA GLU A 23 -9.20 14.97 6.29
C GLU A 23 -10.15 14.57 7.43
N ALA A 24 -9.66 14.48 8.67
CA ALA A 24 -10.40 14.08 9.88
C ALA A 24 -11.17 12.75 9.74
N THR A 25 -10.86 11.97 8.70
CA THR A 25 -11.55 10.75 8.37
C THR A 25 -10.81 9.59 9.02
N ALA A 26 -11.19 9.27 10.25
CA ALA A 26 -10.80 8.01 10.90
C ALA A 26 -11.46 6.84 10.16
N THR A 27 -10.92 6.51 9.00
CA THR A 27 -11.36 5.42 8.15
C THR A 27 -10.67 4.14 8.58
N LYS A 28 -11.27 3.00 8.25
CA LYS A 28 -10.63 1.70 8.44
C LYS A 28 -9.28 1.61 7.70
N VAL A 29 -9.16 2.29 6.55
CA VAL A 29 -7.91 2.42 5.78
C VAL A 29 -6.84 3.17 6.56
N TYR A 30 -7.19 4.29 7.20
CA TYR A 30 -6.27 5.02 8.09
C TYR A 30 -5.71 4.10 9.19
N SER A 31 -6.57 3.36 9.88
CA SER A 31 -6.13 2.43 10.94
C SER A 31 -5.23 1.31 10.41
N ILE A 32 -5.59 0.73 9.26
CA ILE A 32 -4.79 -0.31 8.59
C ILE A 32 -3.40 0.23 8.22
N LEU A 33 -3.34 1.41 7.59
CA LEU A 33 -2.07 2.07 7.23
C LEU A 33 -1.20 2.31 8.45
N LYS A 34 -1.77 2.89 9.50
CA LYS A 34 -1.04 3.20 10.73
C LYS A 34 -0.44 1.96 11.38
N SER A 35 -1.23 0.89 11.51
CA SER A 35 -0.72 -0.40 12.04
C SER A 35 0.39 -0.98 11.17
N ALA A 36 0.22 -0.97 9.85
CA ALA A 36 1.20 -1.56 8.95
C ALA A 36 2.50 -0.75 8.87
N ILE A 37 2.46 0.58 8.97
CA ILE A 37 3.67 1.42 9.04
C ILE A 37 4.50 1.03 10.28
N ILE A 38 3.85 0.80 11.43
CA ILE A 38 4.54 0.37 12.66
C ILE A 38 5.20 -0.99 12.45
N GLU A 39 4.48 -1.95 11.87
CA GLU A 39 5.01 -3.29 11.60
C GLU A 39 6.17 -3.27 10.60
N LEU A 40 6.02 -2.57 9.47
CA LEU A 40 7.02 -2.45 8.42
C LEU A 40 8.28 -1.69 8.89
N SER A 41 8.13 -0.77 9.85
CA SER A 41 9.25 0.00 10.42
C SER A 41 9.99 -0.74 11.54
N ALA A 42 9.53 -1.94 11.93
CA ALA A 42 10.17 -2.67 13.02
C ALA A 42 11.61 -3.09 12.64
N PRO A 43 12.61 -2.98 13.53
CA PRO A 43 14.03 -3.15 13.20
C PRO A 43 14.42 -4.50 12.57
N LYS A 44 13.58 -5.53 12.75
CA LYS A 44 13.81 -6.89 12.22
C LYS A 44 13.12 -7.13 10.88
N ILE A 45 12.29 -6.21 10.41
CA ILE A 45 11.50 -6.36 9.18
C ILE A 45 12.25 -5.73 8.02
N HIS A 46 12.67 -6.57 7.08
CA HIS A 46 13.39 -6.19 5.86
C HIS A 46 13.30 -7.34 4.84
N GLY A 47 13.62 -7.07 3.59
CA GLY A 47 13.69 -8.08 2.53
C GLY A 47 12.36 -8.81 2.31
N LEU A 48 12.38 -10.15 2.41
CA LEU A 48 11.20 -10.98 2.14
C LEU A 48 10.05 -10.74 3.14
N GLN A 49 10.37 -10.54 4.41
CA GLN A 49 9.35 -10.27 5.44
C GLN A 49 8.66 -8.93 5.18
N PHE A 50 9.44 -7.90 4.82
CA PHE A 50 8.91 -6.60 4.42
C PHE A 50 7.97 -6.73 3.21
N LYS A 51 8.41 -7.42 2.16
CA LYS A 51 7.58 -7.64 0.95
C LYS A 51 6.28 -8.38 1.24
N ALA A 52 6.30 -9.37 2.13
CA ALA A 52 5.11 -10.14 2.52
C ALA A 52 4.11 -9.28 3.29
N LEU A 53 4.57 -8.48 4.25
CA LEU A 53 3.73 -7.55 5.01
C LEU A 53 3.16 -6.46 4.10
N LEU A 54 3.98 -5.92 3.19
CA LEU A 54 3.53 -4.94 2.19
C LEU A 54 2.46 -5.51 1.25
N HIS A 55 2.60 -6.79 0.83
CA HIS A 55 1.58 -7.45 0.02
C HIS A 55 0.23 -7.51 0.74
N ASP A 56 0.24 -7.98 1.99
CA ASP A 56 -0.96 -8.13 2.81
C ASP A 56 -1.63 -6.77 3.07
N LEU A 57 -0.83 -5.73 3.35
CA LEU A 57 -1.29 -4.35 3.46
C LEU A 57 -2.01 -3.88 2.20
N LEU A 58 -1.37 -4.04 1.04
CA LEU A 58 -1.93 -3.64 -0.26
C LEU A 58 -3.23 -4.36 -0.58
N GLN A 59 -3.33 -5.65 -0.23
CA GLN A 59 -4.58 -6.38 -0.40
C GLN A 59 -5.70 -5.83 0.49
N LYS A 60 -5.42 -5.60 1.78
CA LYS A 60 -6.40 -5.07 2.74
C LYS A 60 -6.91 -3.71 2.32
N ILE A 61 -6.03 -2.77 1.97
CA ILE A 61 -6.45 -1.41 1.58
C ILE A 61 -7.26 -1.45 0.29
N ASN A 62 -6.84 -2.22 -0.71
CA ASN A 62 -7.60 -2.35 -1.96
C ASN A 62 -9.01 -2.91 -1.74
N ILE A 63 -9.17 -3.86 -0.82
CA ILE A 63 -10.49 -4.38 -0.43
C ILE A 63 -11.32 -3.27 0.23
N GLU A 64 -10.75 -2.52 1.18
CA GLU A 64 -11.48 -1.45 1.86
C GLU A 64 -11.84 -0.28 0.94
N ILE A 65 -10.97 0.08 -0.02
CA ILE A 65 -11.28 1.06 -1.07
C ILE A 65 -12.42 0.55 -1.95
N GLY A 66 -12.33 -0.70 -2.41
CA GLY A 66 -13.34 -1.30 -3.30
C GLY A 66 -14.70 -1.51 -2.64
N LEU A 67 -14.74 -1.91 -1.38
CA LEU A 67 -15.98 -2.19 -0.65
C LEU A 67 -16.65 -0.92 -0.11
N ASN A 68 -15.86 0.06 0.37
CA ASN A 68 -16.41 1.25 1.02
C ASN A 68 -16.38 2.50 0.14
N GLY A 69 -15.85 2.40 -1.08
CA GLY A 69 -15.76 3.53 -2.02
C GLY A 69 -14.90 4.68 -1.50
N LEU A 70 -13.90 4.41 -0.66
CA LEU A 70 -12.98 5.42 -0.18
C LEU A 70 -12.27 6.06 -1.38
N LYS A 71 -12.40 7.37 -1.51
CA LYS A 71 -11.63 8.14 -2.49
C LYS A 71 -10.47 8.78 -1.76
N LEU A 72 -9.27 8.48 -2.23
CA LEU A 72 -8.07 9.22 -1.83
C LEU A 72 -8.08 10.57 -2.53
N ASP A 73 -7.54 11.60 -1.88
CA ASP A 73 -7.22 12.87 -2.55
C ASP A 73 -6.16 12.64 -3.65
N ASP A 74 -5.99 13.62 -4.55
CA ASP A 74 -5.09 13.48 -5.70
C ASP A 74 -3.64 13.18 -5.30
N ASP A 75 -3.17 13.78 -4.19
CA ASP A 75 -1.79 13.62 -3.71
C ASP A 75 -1.55 12.21 -3.14
N SER A 76 -2.51 11.71 -2.36
CA SER A 76 -2.56 10.38 -1.78
C SER A 76 -2.73 9.31 -2.85
N GLN A 77 -3.54 9.57 -3.87
CA GLN A 77 -3.69 8.69 -5.02
C GLN A 77 -2.39 8.59 -5.84
N ASN A 78 -1.69 9.72 -6.04
CA ASN A 78 -0.39 9.72 -6.73
C ASN A 78 0.66 8.90 -5.96
N LYS A 79 0.72 9.08 -4.63
CA LYS A 79 1.61 8.26 -3.77
C LYS A 79 1.22 6.79 -3.79
N TRP A 80 -0.07 6.48 -3.80
CA TRP A 80 -0.56 5.10 -3.89
C TRP A 80 -0.13 4.44 -5.21
N ASN A 81 -0.29 5.15 -6.33
CA ASN A 81 0.12 4.67 -7.65
C ASN A 81 1.65 4.43 -7.72
N GLU A 82 2.44 5.32 -7.13
CA GLU A 82 3.91 5.15 -7.06
C GLU A 82 4.28 3.94 -6.19
N LEU A 83 3.59 3.74 -5.07
CA LEU A 83 3.81 2.60 -4.18
C LEU A 83 3.45 1.28 -4.88
N GLU A 84 2.34 1.23 -5.62
CA GLU A 84 1.98 0.08 -6.44
C GLU A 84 3.03 -0.17 -7.52
N ALA A 85 3.51 0.86 -8.21
CA ALA A 85 4.57 0.71 -9.23
C ALA A 85 5.85 0.11 -8.62
N LEU A 86 6.33 0.64 -7.49
CA LEU A 86 7.51 0.12 -6.78
C LEU A 86 7.31 -1.34 -6.34
N TYR A 87 6.12 -1.66 -5.85
CA TYR A 87 5.75 -3.00 -5.45
C TYR A 87 5.74 -3.98 -6.63
N PHE A 88 5.11 -3.59 -7.74
CA PHE A 88 4.99 -4.41 -8.95
C PHE A 88 6.32 -4.58 -9.68
N GLU A 89 7.12 -3.53 -9.79
CA GLU A 89 8.49 -3.61 -10.33
C GLU A 89 9.36 -4.54 -9.47
N GLY A 90 9.22 -4.48 -8.14
CA GLY A 90 9.97 -5.30 -7.19
C GLY A 90 9.58 -6.78 -7.11
N LEU A 91 8.48 -7.18 -7.75
CA LEU A 91 7.97 -8.56 -7.80
C LEU A 91 8.31 -9.30 -9.11
N GLY A 92 8.72 -8.60 -10.17
CA GLY A 92 8.94 -9.22 -11.48
C GLY A 92 7.69 -9.94 -12.03
N SER A 93 7.89 -10.99 -12.85
CA SER A 93 6.82 -11.74 -13.53
C SER A 93 5.75 -12.37 -12.63
N TRP A 94 5.99 -12.46 -11.32
CA TRP A 94 5.06 -13.02 -10.33
C TRP A 94 3.80 -12.17 -10.12
N ALA A 95 3.87 -10.86 -10.32
CA ALA A 95 2.76 -9.96 -9.98
C ALA A 95 1.73 -9.74 -11.09
N LYS A 96 2.11 -10.00 -12.35
CA LYS A 96 1.21 -9.82 -13.50
C LYS A 96 -0.05 -10.69 -13.38
N SER A 97 0.06 -11.86 -12.76
CA SER A 97 -1.05 -12.81 -12.66
C SER A 97 -2.15 -12.38 -11.67
N THR A 98 -1.79 -11.69 -10.57
CA THR A 98 -2.75 -11.36 -9.50
C THR A 98 -3.50 -10.05 -9.76
N THR A 99 -2.87 -9.09 -10.44
CA THR A 99 -3.51 -7.81 -10.80
C THR A 99 -4.42 -7.94 -12.02
N LEU A 100 -4.07 -8.77 -13.00
CA LEU A 100 -4.92 -9.02 -14.19
C LEU A 100 -6.26 -9.67 -13.82
N ALA A 101 -6.30 -10.55 -12.81
CA ALA A 101 -7.55 -11.12 -12.32
C ALA A 101 -8.51 -10.06 -11.75
N ARG A 102 -7.98 -8.97 -11.17
CA ARG A 102 -8.77 -7.88 -10.59
C ARG A 102 -9.24 -6.87 -11.64
N VAL A 103 -8.47 -6.64 -12.71
CA VAL A 103 -8.86 -5.77 -13.84
C VAL A 103 -9.86 -6.46 -14.79
N LEU A 104 -9.77 -7.79 -14.96
CA LEU A 104 -10.67 -8.55 -15.83
C LEU A 104 -11.95 -9.01 -15.13
N GLY A 105 -11.94 -9.16 -13.80
CA GLY A 105 -13.13 -9.50 -13.01
C GLY A 105 -14.14 -8.35 -12.83
N SER A 106 -13.79 -7.12 -13.21
CA SER A 106 -14.67 -5.94 -13.16
C SER A 106 -15.32 -5.61 -14.52
N GLN A 107 -15.15 -6.46 -15.54
CA GLN A 107 -15.80 -6.34 -16.85
C GLN A 107 -16.81 -7.46 -17.16
N GLN A 108 -17.40 -8.12 -16.16
CA GLN A 108 -18.54 -9.02 -16.37
C GLN A 108 -19.86 -8.40 -15.92
#